data_AF-A0A1B8UPQ2-F1
#
_entry.id   AF-A0A1B8UPQ2-F1
#
_cell.length_a   1.000
_cell.length_b   1.000
_cell.length_c   1.000
_cell.angle_alpha   90.00
_cell.angle_beta   90.00
_cell.angle_gamma   90.00
#
_symmetry.space_group_name_H-M   'P 1'
#
loop_
_entity.id
_entity.type
_entity.pdbx_description
1 polymer ?
#
loop_
_entity_poly.entity_id
_entity_poly.type
_entity_poly.pdbx_seq_one_letter_code
_entity_poly.pdbx_strand_id
1 'polypeptide(L)'
;MNQAVVTRATQAEKQRIKQLIQFYIYDFTEYTGAAIQEDGTYRPMPDIDKYWDDPIRHHPYLITINGEAAGFLLIRVRAEQRHYYDFAHLFVMRKFRRTGVGRIAAEHIFKQYGGEWELHQLENNVPAQRFWDKVIDEISDGTVTVKMENGRRYQRFACKLMYKLCWFLLAI
;
A
#
# COMPACT_ATOMS: atom_id res chain seq x y z
N MET A 1 13.16 -9.14 17.80
CA MET A 1 11.85 -8.91 17.15
C MET A 1 12.04 -9.09 15.66
N ASN A 2 11.25 -9.94 15.01
CA ASN A 2 11.40 -10.22 13.58
C ASN A 2 10.86 -9.04 12.79
N GLN A 3 11.73 -8.36 12.06
CA GLN A 3 11.40 -7.13 11.35
C GLN A 3 10.73 -7.46 10.00
N ALA A 4 9.67 -6.73 9.66
CA ALA A 4 9.07 -6.82 8.34
C ALA A 4 10.06 -6.28 7.29
N VAL A 5 10.28 -7.06 6.24
CA VAL A 5 11.09 -6.68 5.10
C VAL A 5 10.16 -6.36 3.94
N VAL A 6 10.35 -5.20 3.31
CA VAL A 6 9.59 -4.75 2.15
C VAL A 6 10.53 -4.72 0.96
N THR A 7 10.24 -5.50 -0.08
CA THR A 7 11.06 -5.57 -1.28
C THR A 7 10.22 -5.36 -2.52
N ARG A 8 10.78 -4.68 -3.53
CA ARG A 8 10.13 -4.56 -4.83
C ARG A 8 9.95 -5.95 -5.43
N ALA A 9 8.72 -6.27 -5.84
CA ALA A 9 8.38 -7.58 -6.36
C ALA A 9 8.87 -7.72 -7.80
N THR A 10 9.70 -8.72 -8.06
CA THR A 10 10.19 -9.05 -9.40
C THR A 10 9.14 -9.83 -10.19
N GLN A 11 9.41 -10.11 -11.47
CA GLN A 11 8.56 -10.96 -12.30
C GLN A 11 8.30 -12.34 -11.67
N ALA A 12 9.30 -12.90 -10.97
CA ALA A 12 9.17 -14.19 -10.31
C ALA A 12 8.15 -14.17 -9.16
N GLU A 13 7.94 -13.01 -8.51
CA GLU A 13 6.99 -12.84 -7.41
C GLU A 13 5.57 -12.53 -7.87
N LYS A 14 5.36 -12.32 -9.18
CA LYS A 14 4.06 -11.98 -9.76
C LYS A 14 2.97 -12.99 -9.40
N GLN A 15 3.28 -14.29 -9.54
CA GLN A 15 2.31 -15.33 -9.23
C GLN A 15 2.00 -15.41 -7.74
N ARG A 16 3.00 -15.20 -6.88
CA ARG A 16 2.80 -15.18 -5.42
C ARG A 16 1.87 -14.04 -5.01
N ILE A 17 2.05 -12.84 -5.56
CA ILE A 17 1.15 -11.71 -5.29
C ILE A 17 -0.26 -11.99 -5.82
N LYS A 18 -0.42 -12.59 -7.02
CA LYS A 18 -1.74 -12.99 -7.54
C LYS A 18 -2.47 -13.97 -6.59
N GLN A 19 -1.73 -14.90 -5.98
CA GLN A 19 -2.29 -15.80 -4.96
C GLN A 19 -2.66 -15.05 -3.67
N LEU A 20 -1.82 -14.13 -3.20
CA LEU A 20 -2.14 -13.31 -2.01
C LEU A 20 -3.35 -12.40 -2.24
N ILE A 21 -3.58 -11.94 -3.47
CA ILE A 21 -4.75 -11.14 -3.85
C ILE A 21 -6.06 -11.90 -3.60
N GLN A 22 -6.08 -13.23 -3.70
CA GLN A 22 -7.27 -14.03 -3.40
C GLN A 22 -7.69 -13.85 -1.93
N PHE A 23 -6.73 -13.85 -1.00
CA PHE A 23 -7.00 -13.58 0.42
C PHE A 23 -7.36 -12.11 0.69
N TYR A 24 -6.78 -11.18 -0.07
CA TYR A 24 -7.18 -9.77 -0.03
C TYR A 24 -8.64 -9.59 -0.44
N ILE A 25 -9.06 -10.20 -1.56
CA ILE A 25 -10.46 -10.13 -2.02
C ILE A 25 -11.38 -10.82 -1.02
N TYR A 26 -10.99 -12.00 -0.52
CA TYR A 26 -11.72 -12.70 0.54
C TYR A 26 -11.99 -11.80 1.74
N ASP A 27 -10.98 -11.08 2.25
CA ASP A 27 -11.17 -10.14 3.35
C ASP A 27 -12.05 -8.94 2.96
N PHE A 28 -12.02 -8.52 1.70
CA PHE A 28 -12.88 -7.46 1.19
C PHE A 28 -14.33 -7.89 0.98
N THR A 29 -14.65 -9.20 1.00
CA THR A 29 -16.05 -9.67 0.91
C THR A 29 -16.93 -9.12 2.02
N GLU A 30 -16.36 -8.88 3.21
CA GLU A 30 -17.02 -8.22 4.35
C GLU A 30 -17.59 -6.84 3.97
N TYR A 31 -16.97 -6.15 3.01
CA TYR A 31 -17.33 -4.79 2.61
C TYR A 31 -17.99 -4.72 1.22
N THR A 32 -17.75 -5.72 0.37
CA THR A 32 -18.09 -5.66 -1.07
C THR A 32 -19.12 -6.71 -1.49
N GLY A 33 -19.31 -7.78 -0.71
CA GLY A 33 -20.15 -8.92 -1.11
C GLY A 33 -19.62 -9.66 -2.35
N ALA A 34 -18.32 -9.57 -2.67
CA ALA A 34 -17.76 -10.22 -3.85
C ALA A 34 -18.04 -11.74 -3.86
N ALA A 35 -18.59 -12.23 -4.97
CA ALA A 35 -18.90 -13.64 -5.16
C ALA A 35 -17.66 -14.45 -5.53
N ILE A 36 -17.59 -15.67 -5.00
CA ILE A 36 -16.63 -16.68 -5.44
C ILE A 36 -17.08 -17.28 -6.78
N GLN A 37 -16.13 -17.63 -7.63
CA GLN A 37 -16.39 -18.28 -8.91
C GLN A 37 -16.57 -19.79 -8.73
N GLU A 38 -17.05 -20.47 -9.77
CA GLU A 38 -17.28 -21.92 -9.76
C GLU A 38 -16.00 -22.73 -9.50
N ASP A 39 -14.84 -22.21 -9.90
CA ASP A 39 -13.52 -22.82 -9.70
C ASP A 39 -12.93 -22.60 -8.30
N GLY A 40 -13.68 -21.95 -7.40
CA GLY A 40 -13.23 -21.65 -6.03
C GLY A 40 -12.28 -20.46 -5.91
N THR A 41 -12.13 -19.66 -6.97
CA THR A 41 -11.32 -18.42 -6.94
C THR A 41 -12.18 -17.17 -7.01
N TYR A 42 -11.64 -16.04 -6.56
CA TYR A 42 -12.18 -14.71 -6.83
C TYR A 42 -11.64 -14.15 -8.14
N ARG A 43 -12.46 -13.33 -8.80
CA ARG A 43 -12.09 -12.63 -10.03
C ARG A 43 -10.74 -11.91 -9.85
N PRO A 44 -9.80 -12.07 -10.79
CA PRO A 44 -8.52 -11.39 -10.71
C PRO A 44 -8.70 -9.88 -10.59
N MET A 45 -7.85 -9.24 -9.81
CA MET A 45 -7.82 -7.79 -9.75
C MET A 45 -7.51 -7.24 -11.15
N PRO A 46 -8.35 -6.34 -11.69
CA PRO A 46 -8.10 -5.74 -13.00
C PRO A 46 -6.72 -5.09 -13.04
N ASP A 47 -6.07 -5.15 -14.21
CA ASP A 47 -4.79 -4.49 -14.46
C ASP A 47 -3.62 -4.93 -13.57
N ILE A 48 -3.73 -6.04 -12.82
CA ILE A 48 -2.63 -6.53 -11.98
C ILE A 48 -1.32 -6.73 -12.76
N ASP A 49 -1.40 -7.11 -14.03
CA ASP A 49 -0.23 -7.32 -14.88
C ASP A 49 0.57 -6.04 -15.15
N LYS A 50 -0.09 -4.86 -15.16
CA LYS A 50 0.56 -3.55 -15.37
C LYS A 50 1.63 -3.24 -14.32
N TYR A 51 1.55 -3.84 -13.13
CA TYR A 51 2.57 -3.69 -12.09
C TYR A 51 3.95 -4.24 -12.47
N TRP A 52 4.01 -5.12 -13.47
CA TRP A 52 5.25 -5.62 -14.02
C TRP A 52 5.52 -5.11 -15.44
N ASP A 53 4.47 -4.84 -16.20
CA ASP A 53 4.59 -4.42 -17.61
C ASP A 53 4.95 -2.93 -17.75
N ASP A 54 4.58 -2.09 -16.77
CA ASP A 54 4.95 -0.65 -16.70
C ASP A 54 5.65 -0.32 -15.38
N PRO A 55 6.96 -0.62 -15.26
CA PRO A 55 7.71 -0.41 -14.03
C PRO A 55 7.98 1.06 -13.71
N ILE A 56 7.67 1.99 -14.62
CA ILE A 56 7.79 3.43 -14.41
C ILE A 56 6.59 3.93 -13.61
N ARG A 57 5.38 3.51 -13.98
CA ARG A 57 4.15 4.00 -13.33
C ARG A 57 3.60 3.06 -12.27
N HIS A 58 4.06 1.82 -12.20
CA HIS A 58 3.54 0.85 -11.26
C HIS A 58 4.67 0.17 -10.48
N HIS A 59 4.48 0.08 -9.17
CA HIS A 59 5.50 -0.45 -8.26
C HIS A 59 4.87 -1.47 -7.30
N PRO A 60 5.04 -2.78 -7.58
CA PRO A 60 4.60 -3.84 -6.70
C PRO A 60 5.65 -4.15 -5.65
N TYR A 61 5.21 -4.51 -4.45
CA TYR A 61 6.08 -4.86 -3.33
C TYR A 61 5.54 -6.07 -2.59
N LEU A 62 6.45 -6.95 -2.18
CA LEU A 62 6.18 -8.05 -1.28
C LEU A 62 6.61 -7.67 0.14
N ILE A 63 5.80 -8.03 1.13
CA ILE A 63 6.13 -7.89 2.54
C ILE A 63 6.45 -9.28 3.06
N THR A 64 7.61 -9.46 3.71
CA THR A 64 8.01 -10.75 4.29
C THR A 64 8.44 -10.61 5.75
N ILE A 65 8.29 -11.70 6.51
CA ILE A 65 8.78 -11.85 7.88
C ILE A 65 9.46 -13.22 7.97
N ASN A 66 10.75 -13.25 8.28
CA ASN A 66 11.56 -14.47 8.31
C ASN A 66 11.47 -15.32 7.03
N GLY A 67 11.41 -14.66 5.87
CA GLY A 67 11.26 -15.33 4.58
C GLY A 67 9.84 -15.81 4.25
N GLU A 68 8.90 -15.73 5.18
CA GLU A 68 7.49 -16.01 4.90
C GLU A 68 6.80 -14.77 4.33
N ALA A 69 5.96 -14.95 3.31
CA ALA A 69 5.11 -13.89 2.79
C ALA A 69 4.11 -13.41 3.86
N ALA A 70 4.18 -12.13 4.21
CA ALA A 70 3.31 -11.49 5.17
C ALA A 70 2.23 -10.62 4.52
N GLY A 71 2.39 -10.29 3.25
CA GLY A 71 1.46 -9.44 2.53
C GLY A 71 2.07 -8.83 1.28
N PHE A 72 1.40 -7.82 0.74
CA PHE A 72 1.88 -7.05 -0.40
C PHE A 72 1.39 -5.61 -0.30
N LEU A 73 2.04 -4.72 -1.04
CA LEU A 73 1.54 -3.39 -1.30
C LEU A 73 1.77 -3.00 -2.75
N LEU A 74 0.93 -2.12 -3.27
CA LEU A 74 0.92 -1.70 -4.66
C LEU A 74 0.83 -0.18 -4.73
N ILE A 75 1.74 0.44 -5.49
CA ILE A 75 1.81 1.88 -5.66
C ILE A 75 1.72 2.22 -7.15
N ARG A 76 1.06 3.33 -7.47
CA ARG A 76 1.03 3.90 -8.81
C ARG A 76 1.59 5.31 -8.81
N VAL A 77 2.24 5.72 -9.91
CA VAL A 77 2.59 7.11 -10.19
C VAL A 77 1.54 7.69 -11.11
N ARG A 78 0.91 8.78 -10.69
CA ARG A 78 -0.09 9.53 -11.46
C ARG A 78 0.55 10.82 -11.93
N ALA A 79 0.42 11.13 -13.22
CA ALA A 79 1.07 12.30 -13.82
C ALA A 79 0.24 12.98 -14.93
N GLU A 80 -1.06 12.64 -15.06
CA GLU A 80 -1.91 13.14 -16.16
C GLU A 80 -2.31 14.61 -15.96
N GLN A 81 -2.77 14.98 -14.76
CA GLN A 81 -3.16 16.35 -14.40
C GLN A 81 -2.32 16.92 -13.26
N ARG A 82 -1.81 16.03 -12.40
CA ARG A 82 -0.98 16.33 -11.24
C ARG A 82 -0.02 15.16 -11.04
N HIS A 83 1.21 15.45 -10.66
CA HIS A 83 2.18 14.43 -10.25
C HIS A 83 1.96 14.04 -8.78
N TYR A 84 1.57 12.80 -8.50
CA TYR A 84 1.44 12.26 -7.14
C TYR A 84 1.59 10.73 -7.12
N TYR A 85 1.92 10.19 -5.96
CA TYR A 85 1.92 8.75 -5.71
C TYR A 85 0.56 8.30 -5.18
N ASP A 86 0.04 7.21 -5.71
CA ASP A 86 -1.23 6.58 -5.34
C ASP A 86 -0.94 5.27 -4.61
N PHE A 87 -1.18 5.23 -3.30
CA PHE A 87 -1.04 4.01 -2.50
C PHE A 87 -2.28 3.14 -2.73
N ALA A 88 -2.27 2.39 -3.83
CA ALA A 88 -3.45 1.73 -4.38
C ALA A 88 -3.95 0.57 -3.51
N HIS A 89 -3.05 -0.30 -3.04
CA HIS A 89 -3.43 -1.46 -2.23
C HIS A 89 -2.40 -1.75 -1.14
N LEU A 90 -2.90 -2.10 0.04
CA LEU A 90 -2.12 -2.69 1.13
C LEU A 90 -2.86 -3.92 1.65
N PHE A 91 -2.16 -5.05 1.69
CA PHE A 91 -2.67 -6.26 2.31
C PHE A 91 -1.64 -6.83 3.27
N VAL A 92 -2.09 -7.20 4.46
CA VAL A 92 -1.31 -7.93 5.46
C VAL A 92 -2.12 -9.14 5.89
N MET A 93 -1.52 -10.33 5.85
CA MET A 93 -2.18 -11.56 6.28
C MET A 93 -2.64 -11.47 7.74
N ARG A 94 -3.78 -12.07 8.05
CA ARG A 94 -4.44 -11.96 9.37
C ARG A 94 -3.50 -12.26 10.54
N LYS A 95 -2.65 -13.28 10.44
CA LYS A 95 -1.70 -13.67 11.49
C LYS A 95 -0.62 -12.63 11.80
N PHE A 96 -0.37 -11.70 10.88
CA PHE A 96 0.60 -10.61 11.03
C PHE A 96 -0.08 -9.25 11.28
N ARG A 97 -1.40 -9.22 11.50
CA ARG A 97 -2.11 -7.99 11.85
C ARG A 97 -1.91 -7.64 13.31
N ARG A 98 -2.02 -6.35 13.63
CA ARG A 98 -1.87 -5.79 14.98
C ARG A 98 -0.47 -6.01 15.60
N THR A 99 0.51 -6.41 14.80
CA THR A 99 1.93 -6.52 15.19
C THR A 99 2.78 -5.38 14.62
N GLY A 100 2.16 -4.38 13.99
CA GLY A 100 2.83 -3.20 13.41
C GLY A 100 3.29 -3.36 11.95
N VAL A 101 3.18 -4.56 11.36
CA VAL A 101 3.68 -4.86 10.00
C VAL A 101 3.15 -3.92 8.92
N GLY A 102 1.85 -3.65 8.91
CA GLY A 102 1.25 -2.74 7.93
C GLY A 102 1.77 -1.30 8.05
N ARG A 103 1.96 -0.81 9.29
CA ARG A 103 2.52 0.52 9.55
C ARG A 103 3.97 0.60 9.08
N ILE A 104 4.80 -0.37 9.48
CA ILE A 104 6.20 -0.46 9.07
C ILE A 104 6.33 -0.47 7.55
N ALA A 105 5.48 -1.25 6.86
CA ALA A 105 5.51 -1.34 5.41
C ALA A 105 5.09 -0.03 4.72
N ALA A 106 4.02 0.61 5.20
CA ALA A 106 3.58 1.89 4.67
C ALA A 106 4.63 3.00 4.89
N GLU A 107 5.20 3.11 6.09
CA GLU A 107 6.26 4.06 6.39
C GLU A 107 7.51 3.84 5.55
N HIS A 108 7.92 2.58 5.33
CA HIS A 108 9.06 2.26 4.46
C HIS A 108 8.86 2.87 3.07
N ILE A 109 7.66 2.76 2.53
CA ILE A 109 7.28 3.31 1.24
C ILE A 109 7.25 4.84 1.25
N PHE A 110 6.59 5.46 2.23
CA PHE A 110 6.54 6.93 2.33
C PHE A 110 7.93 7.56 2.52
N LYS A 111 8.84 6.85 3.19
CA LYS A 111 10.25 7.27 3.34
C LYS A 111 11.05 7.12 2.05
N GLN A 112 10.75 6.09 1.26
CA GLN A 112 11.39 5.84 -0.03
C GLN A 112 10.93 6.85 -1.09
N TYR A 113 9.65 7.20 -1.08
CA TYR A 113 9.00 8.07 -2.06
C TYR A 113 8.44 9.31 -1.36
N GLY A 114 9.14 10.44 -1.47
CA GLY A 114 8.66 11.73 -0.97
C GLY A 114 7.55 12.33 -1.84
N GLY A 115 7.15 13.57 -1.53
CA GLY A 115 6.20 14.34 -2.33
C GLY A 115 4.74 14.10 -1.98
N GLU A 116 3.87 14.33 -2.97
CA GLU A 116 2.41 14.29 -2.85
C GLU A 116 1.88 12.86 -2.94
N TRP A 117 0.93 12.54 -2.06
CA TRP A 117 0.26 11.25 -2.00
C TRP A 117 -1.25 11.37 -2.07
N GLU A 118 -1.86 10.32 -2.61
CA GLU A 118 -3.28 10.05 -2.48
C GLU A 118 -3.48 8.56 -2.15
N LEU A 119 -4.49 8.26 -1.35
CA LEU A 119 -5.00 6.92 -1.18
C LEU A 119 -6.49 6.96 -0.89
N HIS A 120 -7.17 5.82 -1.03
CA HIS A 120 -8.59 5.74 -0.73
C HIS A 120 -8.96 4.45 0.00
N GLN A 121 -10.02 4.53 0.79
CA GLN A 121 -10.67 3.39 1.41
C GLN A 121 -12.14 3.32 1.00
N LEU A 122 -12.75 2.14 1.13
CA LEU A 122 -14.21 2.07 1.09
C LEU A 122 -14.80 2.82 2.30
N GLU A 123 -15.90 3.52 2.07
CA GLU A 123 -16.60 4.28 3.10
C GLU A 123 -17.06 3.41 4.27
N ASN A 124 -17.45 2.15 3.99
CA ASN A 124 -17.84 1.18 5.02
C ASN A 124 -16.65 0.43 5.66
N ASN A 125 -15.41 0.62 5.18
CA ASN A 125 -14.23 -0.03 5.76
C ASN A 125 -13.60 0.85 6.85
N VAL A 126 -14.33 1.00 7.95
CA VAL A 126 -13.91 1.76 9.14
C VAL A 126 -12.56 1.30 9.72
N PRO A 127 -12.23 -0.01 9.78
CA PRO A 127 -10.91 -0.46 10.23
C PRO A 127 -9.76 0.09 9.38
N ALA A 128 -9.91 0.11 8.04
CA ALA A 128 -8.89 0.67 7.15
C ALA A 128 -8.77 2.19 7.31
N GLN A 129 -9.87 2.91 7.47
CA GLN A 129 -9.85 4.36 7.70
C GLN A 129 -9.05 4.70 8.97
N ARG A 130 -9.35 4.03 10.09
CA ARG A 130 -8.61 4.22 11.36
C ARG A 130 -7.14 3.89 11.25
N PHE A 131 -6.80 2.87 10.45
CA PHE A 131 -5.41 2.52 10.18
C PHE A 131 -4.69 3.66 9.44
N TRP A 132 -5.28 4.13 8.34
CA TRP A 132 -4.66 5.17 7.51
C TRP A 132 -4.63 6.54 8.19
N ASP A 133 -5.65 6.91 8.95
CA ASP A 133 -5.64 8.16 9.72
C ASP A 133 -4.43 8.22 10.66
N LYS A 134 -4.14 7.13 11.37
CA LYS A 134 -2.96 7.05 12.25
C LYS A 134 -1.64 7.11 11.49
N VAL A 135 -1.52 6.34 10.39
CA VAL A 135 -0.29 6.33 9.60
C VAL A 135 -0.03 7.72 9.02
N ILE A 136 -1.04 8.36 8.42
CA ILE A 136 -0.92 9.66 7.76
C ILE A 136 -0.62 10.77 8.77
N ASP A 137 -1.23 10.75 9.95
CA ASP A 137 -0.93 11.71 11.03
C ASP A 137 0.57 11.70 11.40
N GLU A 138 1.18 10.52 11.43
CA GLU A 138 2.61 10.37 11.74
C GLU A 138 3.52 10.88 10.59
N ILE A 139 3.16 10.62 9.33
CA ILE A 139 4.05 10.89 8.18
C ILE A 139 3.78 12.20 7.44
N SER A 140 2.61 12.83 7.60
CA SER A 140 2.22 13.99 6.80
C SER A 140 2.77 15.30 7.35
N ASP A 141 2.97 16.30 6.51
CA ASP A 141 3.41 17.64 6.94
C ASP A 141 2.37 18.42 7.78
N GLY A 142 1.27 17.78 8.15
CA GLY A 142 0.15 18.36 8.91
C GLY A 142 -1.04 18.76 8.02
N THR A 143 -0.87 18.80 6.70
CA THR A 143 -1.98 19.13 5.78
C THR A 143 -2.54 17.87 5.13
N VAL A 144 -3.72 17.45 5.59
CA VAL A 144 -4.45 16.31 5.02
C VAL A 144 -5.81 16.78 4.52
N THR A 145 -6.06 16.60 3.21
CA THR A 145 -7.39 16.82 2.63
C THR A 145 -8.14 15.50 2.58
N VAL A 146 -9.39 15.50 3.03
CA VAL A 146 -10.28 14.33 2.99
C VAL A 146 -11.49 14.64 2.13
N LYS A 147 -11.82 13.73 1.19
CA LYS A 147 -13.00 13.85 0.33
C LYS A 147 -13.76 12.54 0.30
N MET A 148 -15.09 12.59 0.42
CA MET A 148 -15.98 11.46 0.16
C MET A 148 -16.51 11.54 -1.27
N GLU A 149 -16.39 10.46 -2.03
CA GLU A 149 -16.88 10.40 -3.41
C GLU A 149 -17.12 8.93 -3.81
N ASN A 150 -18.30 8.65 -4.38
CA ASN A 150 -18.66 7.33 -4.92
C ASN A 150 -18.41 6.15 -3.95
N GLY A 151 -18.81 6.31 -2.68
CA GLY A 151 -18.64 5.27 -1.65
C GLY A 151 -17.19 5.07 -1.19
N ARG A 152 -16.30 6.03 -1.47
CA ARG A 152 -14.90 5.99 -1.08
C ARG A 152 -14.51 7.24 -0.31
N ARG A 153 -13.61 7.06 0.64
CA ARG A 153 -12.93 8.11 1.38
C ARG A 153 -11.53 8.29 0.81
N TYR A 154 -11.29 9.43 0.16
CA TYR A 154 -9.99 9.82 -0.38
C TYR A 154 -9.24 10.67 0.62
N GLN A 155 -7.94 10.42 0.78
CA GLN A 155 -7.03 11.22 1.58
C GLN A 155 -5.87 11.68 0.72
N ARG A 156 -5.59 12.99 0.74
CA ARG A 156 -4.45 13.61 0.06
C ARG A 156 -3.56 14.29 1.08
N PHE A 157 -2.26 14.13 0.95
CA PHE A 157 -1.28 14.69 1.89
C PHE A 157 0.10 14.75 1.24
N ALA A 158 0.98 15.59 1.77
CA ALA A 158 2.40 15.54 1.49
C ALA A 158 3.14 14.91 2.67
N CYS A 159 4.17 14.10 2.41
CA CYS A 159 5.04 13.61 3.47
C CYS A 159 5.84 14.75 4.10
N LYS A 160 6.11 14.69 5.41
CA LYS A 160 7.11 15.55 6.07
C LYS A 160 8.41 15.49 5.27
N LEU A 161 9.04 16.64 5.06
CA LEU A 161 10.43 16.71 4.62
C LEU A 161 11.27 16.00 5.68
N MET A 162 11.51 14.71 5.48
CA MET A 162 12.57 14.02 6.17
C MET A 162 13.84 14.56 5.54
N TYR A 163 14.42 15.58 6.16
CA TYR A 163 15.82 15.91 5.92
C TYR A 163 16.56 14.58 6.00
N LYS A 164 17.04 14.08 4.87
CA LYS A 164 18.19 13.19 4.88
C LYS A 164 19.23 14.02 5.61
N LEU A 165 19.39 13.78 6.91
CA LEU A 165 20.60 14.18 7.61
C LEU A 165 21.71 13.46 6.86
N CYS A 166 22.21 14.16 5.85
CA CYS A 166 23.43 13.87 5.17
C CYS A 166 24.49 14.00 6.26
N TRP A 167 24.76 12.93 6.99
CA TRP A 167 25.89 12.83 7.94
C TRP A 167 27.23 12.75 7.19
N PHE A 168 27.34 13.42 6.05
CA PHE A 168 28.59 13.65 5.34
C PHE A 168 28.70 15.14 5.06
N LEU A 169 29.12 15.88 6.09
CA LEU A 169 30.04 17.04 6.03
C LEU A 169 29.93 17.81 7.35
N LEU A 170 30.79 17.45 8.30
CA LEU A 170 31.49 18.40 9.18
C LEU A 170 32.73 17.66 9.72
N ALA A 171 33.65 17.39 8.79
CA ALA A 171 35.05 17.07 9.05
C ALA A 171 35.86 17.50 7.82
N ILE A 172 35.81 18.81 7.52
CA ILE A 172 36.90 19.56 6.90
C ILE A 172 36.99 20.86 7.68
#